data_AF-A0A3C1KK05-F1
#
_entry.id   AF-A0A3C1KK05-F1
#
_cell.length_a   1.000
_cell.length_b   1.000
_cell.length_c   1.000
_cell.angle_alpha   90.00
_cell.angle_beta   90.00
_cell.angle_gamma   90.00
#
_symmetry.space_group_name_H-M   'P 1'
#
loop_
_entity.id
_entity.type
_entity.pdbx_description
1 polymer ?
#
loop_
_entity_poly.entity_id
_entity_poly.type
_entity_poly.pdbx_seq_one_letter_code
_entity_poly.pdbx_strand_id
1 'polypeptide(L)'
;MLRDIPVTLPNTPLLSAVDQGKPLRALDEAELEQLCEELRAYLLYSVGQSGGHFGAGLGVVELTVALHTVYNTPRDRIVWDVGHQTYPHKILTGRMQAMR
;
A
#
# COMPACT_ATOMS: atom_id res chain seq x y z
N MET A 1 -7.39 14.14 0.44
CA MET A 1 -6.92 14.12 -0.96
C MET A 1 -5.65 14.96 -1.09
N LEU A 2 -4.55 14.33 -1.52
CA LEU A 2 -3.26 14.98 -1.76
C LEU A 2 -3.36 15.94 -2.96
N ARG A 3 -2.81 17.14 -2.83
CA ARG A 3 -2.78 18.16 -3.90
C ARG A 3 -1.51 18.10 -4.73
N ASP A 4 -0.42 17.62 -4.13
CA ASP A 4 0.91 17.55 -4.71
C ASP A 4 1.55 16.18 -4.42
N ILE A 5 2.46 15.75 -5.29
CA ILE A 5 3.27 14.54 -5.07
C ILE A 5 4.27 14.82 -3.94
N PRO A 6 4.31 14.01 -2.86
CA PRO A 6 5.25 14.23 -1.77
C PRO A 6 6.70 14.09 -2.25
N VAL A 7 7.51 15.12 -2.00
CA VAL A 7 8.95 15.11 -2.30
C VAL A 7 9.82 14.60 -1.15
N THR A 8 9.25 14.50 0.05
CA THR A 8 9.87 13.90 1.24
C THR A 8 9.05 12.71 1.71
N LEU A 9 9.67 11.82 2.47
CA LEU A 9 9.00 10.65 3.03
C LEU A 9 7.77 11.11 3.86
N PRO A 10 6.55 10.66 3.53
CA PRO A 10 5.34 11.05 4.26
C PRO A 10 5.32 10.43 5.65
N ASN A 11 4.61 11.08 6.58
CA ASN A 11 4.35 10.52 7.90
C ASN A 11 3.30 9.41 7.80
N THR A 12 3.72 8.15 7.89
CA THR A 12 2.85 6.98 7.72
C THR A 12 2.99 6.00 8.90
N PRO A 13 2.56 6.38 10.11
CA PRO A 13 2.74 5.57 11.31
C PRO A 13 2.01 4.22 11.26
N LEU A 14 0.80 4.18 10.70
CA LEU A 14 0.01 2.95 10.64
C LEU A 14 0.56 1.98 9.59
N LEU A 15 0.93 2.49 8.41
CA LEU A 15 1.62 1.71 7.39
C LEU A 15 2.94 1.16 7.90
N SER A 16 3.69 1.96 8.68
CA SER A 16 4.94 1.52 9.30
C SER A 16 4.73 0.40 10.31
N ALA A 17 3.64 0.47 11.10
CA ALA A 17 3.26 -0.62 12.00
C ALA A 17 2.90 -1.90 11.23
N VAL A 18 2.20 -1.77 10.09
CA VAL A 18 1.88 -2.92 9.20
C VAL A 18 3.14 -3.53 8.59
N ASP A 19 4.09 -2.71 8.11
CA ASP A 19 5.40 -3.19 7.60
C ASP A 19 6.21 -3.91 8.69
N GLN A 20 6.04 -3.51 9.95
CA GLN A 20 6.62 -4.17 11.14
C GLN A 20 5.84 -5.41 11.63
N GLY A 21 4.77 -5.80 10.93
CA GLY A 21 4.01 -7.02 11.19
C GLY A 21 2.69 -6.84 11.93
N LYS A 22 2.18 -5.61 12.12
CA LYS A 22 0.81 -5.40 12.62
C LYS A 22 -0.18 -6.04 11.63
N PRO A 23 -1.01 -7.01 12.05
CA PRO A 23 -1.95 -7.68 11.16
C PRO A 23 -3.03 -6.71 10.67
N LEU A 24 -3.32 -6.67 9.36
CA LEU A 24 -4.40 -5.83 8.83
C LEU A 24 -5.77 -6.17 9.44
N ARG A 25 -6.00 -7.44 9.78
CA ARG A 25 -7.22 -7.94 10.44
C ARG A 25 -7.43 -7.40 11.85
N ALA A 26 -6.40 -6.82 12.46
CA ALA A 26 -6.49 -6.21 13.78
C ALA A 26 -6.88 -4.72 13.70
N LEU A 27 -7.02 -4.17 12.50
CA LEU A 27 -7.42 -2.78 12.27
C LEU A 27 -8.94 -2.66 12.24
N ASP A 28 -9.47 -1.60 12.85
CA ASP A 28 -10.86 -1.21 12.66
C ASP A 28 -11.07 -0.48 11.31
N GLU A 29 -12.32 -0.14 10.99
CA GLU A 29 -12.68 0.49 9.71
C GLU A 29 -11.99 1.85 9.52
N ALA A 30 -11.90 2.66 10.58
CA ALA A 30 -11.24 3.96 10.52
C ALA A 30 -9.73 3.83 10.34
N GLU A 31 -9.10 2.84 11.00
CA GLU A 31 -7.71 2.48 10.79
C GLU A 31 -7.47 1.97 9.36
N LEU A 32 -8.39 1.21 8.76
CA LEU A 32 -8.27 0.75 7.38
C LEU A 32 -8.35 1.91 6.38
N GLU A 33 -9.23 2.89 6.61
CA GLU A 33 -9.28 4.12 5.81
C GLU A 33 -7.97 4.92 5.94
N GLN A 34 -7.46 5.08 7.17
CA GLN A 34 -6.18 5.73 7.41
C GLN A 34 -5.02 4.99 6.70
N LEU A 35 -5.01 3.66 6.77
CA LEU A 35 -4.00 2.84 6.09
C LEU A 35 -4.04 3.06 4.58
N CYS A 36 -5.22 3.18 3.97
CA CYS A 36 -5.36 3.50 2.54
C CYS A 36 -4.73 4.86 2.20
N GLU A 37 -5.00 5.89 3.01
CA GLU A 37 -4.43 7.23 2.80
C GLU A 37 -2.90 7.24 2.97
N GLU A 38 -2.38 6.56 3.99
CA GLU A 38 -0.94 6.45 4.22
C GLU A 38 -0.25 5.65 3.11
N LEU A 39 -0.84 4.54 2.67
CA LEU A 39 -0.35 3.72 1.57
C LEU A 39 -0.32 4.51 0.25
N ARG A 40 -1.34 5.32 -0.01
CA ARG A 40 -1.41 6.21 -1.17
C ARG A 40 -0.32 7.29 -1.11
N ALA A 41 -0.12 7.92 0.04
CA ALA A 41 0.92 8.92 0.21
C ALA A 41 2.32 8.33 -0.02
N TYR A 42 2.59 7.16 0.58
CA TYR A 42 3.87 6.46 0.42
C TYR A 42 4.10 6.02 -1.04
N LEU A 43 3.07 5.50 -1.70
CA LEU A 43 3.14 5.09 -3.11
C LEU A 43 3.52 6.27 -4.02
N LEU A 44 2.89 7.43 -3.83
CA LEU A 44 3.20 8.64 -4.58
C LEU A 44 4.64 9.12 -4.34
N TYR A 45 5.09 9.10 -3.09
CA TYR A 45 6.47 9.43 -2.75
C TYR A 45 7.46 8.48 -3.43
N SER A 46 7.30 7.17 -3.24
CA SER A 46 8.20 6.13 -3.74
C SER A 46 8.32 6.13 -5.26
N VAL A 47 7.20 6.11 -5.98
CA VAL A 47 7.21 6.07 -7.46
C VAL A 47 7.57 7.44 -8.05
N GLY A 48 7.31 8.53 -7.32
CA GLY A 48 7.76 9.87 -7.70
C GLY A 48 9.28 10.01 -7.77
N GLN A 49 10.04 9.19 -7.03
CA GLN A 49 11.52 9.19 -7.08
C GLN A 49 12.07 8.40 -8.27
N SER A 50 11.45 7.27 -8.62
CA SER A 50 11.96 6.32 -9.63
C SER A 50 11.42 6.55 -11.04
N GLY A 51 10.25 7.22 -11.17
CA GLY A 51 9.50 7.28 -12.42
C GLY A 51 8.82 5.95 -12.76
N GLY A 52 7.56 5.96 -13.23
CA GLY A 52 6.84 4.72 -13.55
C GLY A 52 5.31 4.85 -13.64
N HIS A 53 4.62 3.72 -13.79
CA HIS A 53 3.16 3.63 -13.92
C HIS A 53 2.44 3.77 -12.56
N PHE A 54 2.42 4.98 -12.00
CA PHE A 54 1.77 5.23 -10.69
C PHE A 54 0.24 5.14 -10.74
N GLY A 55 -0.38 5.50 -11.87
CA GLY A 55 -1.85 5.54 -11.99
C GLY A 55 -2.53 4.19 -11.75
N ALA A 56 -1.93 3.10 -12.23
CA ALA A 56 -2.49 1.75 -12.06
C ALA A 56 -2.47 1.30 -10.59
N GLY A 57 -1.39 1.58 -9.85
CA GLY A 57 -1.29 1.26 -8.43
C GLY A 57 -2.23 2.08 -7.56
N LEU A 58 -2.41 3.38 -7.88
CA LEU A 58 -3.32 4.26 -7.14
C LEU A 58 -4.78 3.83 -7.21
N GLY A 59 -5.20 3.27 -8.34
CA GLY A 59 -6.57 2.80 -8.55
C GLY A 59 -6.95 1.52 -7.80
N VAL A 60 -5.99 0.84 -7.16
CA VAL A 60 -6.23 -0.43 -6.46
C VAL A 60 -5.79 -0.44 -4.99
N VAL A 61 -5.51 0.74 -4.40
CA VAL A 61 -5.10 0.85 -2.98
C VAL A 61 -6.14 0.20 -2.06
N GLU A 62 -7.39 0.63 -2.14
CA GLU A 62 -8.49 0.13 -1.30
C GLU A 62 -8.76 -1.34 -1.57
N LEU A 63 -8.79 -1.75 -2.84
CA LEU A 63 -8.97 -3.15 -3.23
C LEU A 63 -7.88 -4.03 -2.60
N THR A 64 -6.63 -3.59 -2.64
CA THR A 64 -5.51 -4.35 -2.12
C THR A 64 -5.57 -4.49 -0.60
N VAL A 65 -5.91 -3.41 0.11
CA VAL A 65 -6.12 -3.43 1.57
C VAL A 65 -7.28 -4.38 1.93
N ALA A 66 -8.41 -4.28 1.23
CA ALA A 66 -9.56 -5.15 1.45
C ALA A 66 -9.21 -6.64 1.23
N LEU A 67 -8.52 -6.96 0.13
CA LEU A 67 -8.11 -8.33 -0.17
C LEU A 67 -7.18 -8.91 0.92
N HIS A 68 -6.17 -8.15 1.36
CA HIS A 68 -5.25 -8.61 2.41
C HIS A 68 -5.88 -8.64 3.81
N THR A 69 -6.97 -7.91 4.03
CA THR A 69 -7.75 -7.99 5.27
C THR A 69 -8.62 -9.25 5.28
N VAL A 70 -9.28 -9.56 4.16
CA VAL A 70 -10.23 -10.68 4.07
C VAL A 70 -9.54 -12.04 3.85
N TYR A 71 -8.53 -12.10 2.97
CA TYR A 71 -7.81 -13.35 2.64
C TYR A 71 -6.59 -13.58 3.54
N ASN A 72 -6.29 -14.84 3.83
CA ASN A 72 -5.18 -15.24 4.70
C ASN A 72 -3.94 -15.52 3.86
N THR A 73 -3.33 -14.48 3.30
CA THR A 73 -2.09 -14.63 2.53
C THR A 73 -0.90 -14.91 3.46
N PRO A 74 0.03 -15.83 3.12
CA PRO A 74 0.20 -16.45 1.79
C PRO A 74 -0.50 -17.80 1.60
N ARG A 75 -1.31 -18.27 2.58
CA ARG A 75 -2.07 -19.53 2.46
C ARG A 75 -3.09 -19.41 1.32
N ASP A 76 -3.89 -18.35 1.36
CA ASP A 76 -4.74 -17.97 0.24
C ASP A 76 -3.90 -17.28 -0.83
N ARG A 77 -4.23 -17.53 -2.11
CA ARG A 77 -3.49 -17.02 -3.25
C ARG A 77 -4.25 -15.87 -3.90
N ILE A 78 -3.61 -14.70 -3.95
CA ILE A 78 -4.07 -13.56 -4.74
C ILE A 78 -3.22 -13.52 -6.02
N VAL A 79 -3.88 -13.50 -7.17
CA VAL A 79 -3.25 -13.36 -8.48
C VAL A 79 -3.63 -12.02 -9.06
N TRP A 80 -2.63 -11.22 -9.42
CA TRP A 80 -2.80 -9.96 -10.12
C TRP A 80 -2.45 -10.18 -11.59
N ASP A 81 -3.42 -9.97 -12.48
CA ASP A 81 -3.18 -10.05 -13.92
C ASP A 81 -2.26 -8.90 -14.37
N VAL A 82 -1.30 -9.20 -15.26
CA VAL A 82 -0.15 -8.35 -15.67
C VAL A 82 0.79 -7.98 -14.52
N GLY A 83 0.29 -7.27 -13.50
CA GLY A 83 1.01 -6.91 -12.29
C GLY A 83 1.45 -5.45 -12.18
N HIS A 84 1.16 -4.58 -13.16
CA HIS A 84 1.53 -3.16 -13.10
C HIS A 84 0.86 -2.37 -11.96
N GLN A 85 -0.23 -2.90 -11.41
CA GLN A 85 -1.05 -2.34 -10.34
C GLN A 85 -0.62 -2.85 -8.96
N THR A 86 0.41 -3.70 -8.88
CA THR A 86 0.76 -4.44 -7.65
C THR A 86 1.62 -3.66 -6.65
N TYR A 87 1.89 -2.38 -6.86
CA TYR A 87 2.71 -1.63 -5.90
C TYR A 87 2.11 -1.60 -4.48
N PRO A 88 0.81 -1.34 -4.26
CA PRO A 88 0.20 -1.49 -2.94
C PRO A 88 0.41 -2.90 -2.36
N HIS A 89 0.26 -3.93 -3.18
CA HIS A 89 0.45 -5.33 -2.76
C HIS A 89 1.89 -5.59 -2.32
N LYS A 90 2.88 -5.11 -3.09
CA LYS A 90 4.30 -5.24 -2.75
C LYS A 90 4.60 -4.56 -1.41
N ILE A 91 4.11 -3.34 -1.22
CA ILE A 91 4.30 -2.58 0.02
C ILE A 91 3.73 -3.33 1.23
N LEU A 92 2.48 -3.80 1.17
CA LEU A 92 1.82 -4.51 2.28
C LEU A 92 2.36 -5.93 2.55
N THR A 93 3.27 -6.43 1.71
CA THR A 93 3.84 -7.78 1.84
C THR A 93 5.35 -7.76 2.09
N GLY A 94 5.81 -6.78 2.87
CA GLY A 94 7.18 -6.69 3.39
C GLY A 94 8.22 -6.22 2.38
N ARG A 95 7.79 -5.62 1.25
CA ARG A 95 8.71 -5.05 0.25
C ARG A 95 8.74 -3.53 0.27
N MET A 96 8.12 -2.87 1.26
CA MET A 96 8.10 -1.41 1.40
C MET A 96 9.51 -0.81 1.26
N GLN A 97 10.48 -1.29 2.04
CA GLN A 97 11.85 -0.74 2.02
C GLN A 97 12.60 -0.92 0.70
N ALA A 98 12.16 -1.85 -0.16
CA ALA A 98 12.74 -2.12 -1.48
C ALA A 98 12.12 -1.26 -2.59
N MET A 99 11.09 -0.46 -2.30
CA MET A 99 10.38 0.39 -3.26
C MET A 99 11.11 1.73 -3.49
N ARG A 100 12.41 1.72 -3.79
CA ARG A 100 13.18 2.94 -4.11
C ARG A 100 13.28 3.18 -5.60
#